data_AF-A0A923U9L8-F1
#
_entry.id   AF-A0A923U9L8-F1
#
_cell.length_a   1.000
_cell.length_b   1.000
_cell.length_c   1.000
_cell.angle_alpha   90.00
_cell.angle_beta   90.00
_cell.angle_gamma   90.00
#
_symmetry.space_group_name_H-M   'P 1'
#
loop_
_entity.id
_entity.type
_entity.pdbx_description
1 polymer ?
#
loop_
_entity_poly.entity_id
_entity_poly.type
_entity_poly.pdbx_seq_one_letter_code
_entity_poly.pdbx_strand_id
1 'polypeptide(L)'
;MAGGTVTLDQLVAWLARFAKLMAENRSYLTELDSAIGDADHGSNMARGMTAVMEKCGAAPSTAVDELFKQVGMTLVTSVGGASGPLYGTFFLRFGSAAGPVTGLDAAALAASLRAGLGGIVARGKAELRDKTMFDAMSPAVDAFDAEIAAGADLATATAGS
;
A
#
# COMPACT_ATOMS: atom_id res chain seq x y z
N MET A 1 6.53 6.93 -26.99
CA MET A 1 6.90 7.19 -25.59
C MET A 1 6.84 5.85 -24.88
N ALA A 2 7.98 5.29 -24.52
CA ALA A 2 8.10 3.91 -24.03
C ALA A 2 7.56 3.82 -22.58
N GLY A 3 6.24 3.73 -22.44
CA GLY A 3 5.58 3.51 -21.16
C GLY A 3 5.68 2.03 -20.79
N GLY A 4 6.54 1.69 -19.84
CA GLY A 4 6.53 0.37 -19.23
C GLY A 4 5.19 0.10 -18.52
N THR A 5 4.93 -1.16 -18.20
CA THR A 5 3.84 -1.56 -17.29
C THR A 5 4.44 -2.24 -16.07
N VAL A 6 3.94 -1.93 -14.88
CA VAL A 6 4.22 -2.71 -13.67
C VAL A 6 3.40 -4.00 -13.74
N THR A 7 4.08 -5.14 -13.76
CA THR A 7 3.43 -6.45 -13.85
C THR A 7 2.92 -6.92 -12.49
N LEU A 8 2.04 -7.93 -12.48
CA LEU A 8 1.63 -8.63 -11.26
C LEU A 8 2.81 -9.12 -10.42
N ASP A 9 3.83 -9.72 -11.05
CA ASP A 9 5.02 -10.20 -10.34
C ASP A 9 5.78 -9.05 -9.65
N GLN A 10 5.87 -7.89 -10.29
CA GLN A 10 6.48 -6.71 -9.70
C GLN A 10 5.66 -6.16 -8.53
N LEU A 11 4.32 -6.21 -8.62
CA LEU A 11 3.43 -5.82 -7.52
C LEU A 11 3.54 -6.79 -6.33
N VAL A 12 3.64 -8.10 -6.59
CA VAL A 12 3.90 -9.12 -5.56
C VAL A 12 5.28 -8.91 -4.93
N ALA A 13 6.30 -8.61 -5.73
CA ALA A 13 7.64 -8.31 -5.24
C ALA A 13 7.66 -7.03 -4.37
N TRP A 14 6.86 -6.01 -4.73
CA TRP A 14 6.67 -4.82 -3.93
C TRP A 14 6.04 -5.14 -2.57
N LEU A 15 4.98 -5.95 -2.54
CA LEU A 15 4.35 -6.43 -1.30
C LEU A 15 5.32 -7.24 -0.44
N ALA A 16 6.15 -8.08 -1.06
CA ALA A 16 7.19 -8.84 -0.36
C ALA A 16 8.25 -7.92 0.27
N ARG A 17 8.68 -6.87 -0.45
CA ARG A 17 9.60 -5.86 0.08
C ARG A 17 8.98 -5.09 1.24
N PHE A 18 7.71 -4.72 1.14
CA PHE A 18 6.98 -4.06 2.22
C PHE A 18 6.87 -4.96 3.47
N ALA A 19 6.53 -6.24 3.29
CA ALA A 19 6.49 -7.21 4.38
C ALA A 19 7.85 -7.35 5.08
N LYS A 20 8.93 -7.42 4.29
CA LYS A 20 10.31 -7.47 4.81
C LYS A 20 10.65 -6.23 5.63
N LEU A 21 10.37 -5.03 5.13
CA LEU A 21 10.63 -3.79 5.85
C LEU A 21 9.83 -3.69 7.17
N MET A 22 8.58 -4.14 7.17
CA MET A 22 7.75 -4.22 8.37
C MET A 22 8.33 -5.18 9.41
N ALA A 23 8.87 -6.31 8.97
CA ALA A 23 9.53 -7.28 9.86
C ALA A 23 10.85 -6.73 10.41
N GLU A 24 11.70 -6.15 9.57
CA GLU A 24 13.01 -5.58 9.95
C GLU A 24 12.86 -4.41 10.93
N ASN A 25 11.85 -3.56 10.74
CA ASN A 25 11.61 -2.38 11.56
C ASN A 25 10.58 -2.62 12.68
N ARG A 26 10.15 -3.88 12.91
CA ARG A 26 9.08 -4.22 13.86
C ARG A 26 9.29 -3.57 15.24
N SER A 27 10.47 -3.73 15.83
CA SER A 27 10.76 -3.22 17.17
C SER A 27 10.73 -1.70 17.21
N TYR A 28 11.32 -1.06 16.20
CA TYR A 28 11.35 0.40 16.08
C TYR A 28 9.94 1.00 15.93
N LEU A 29 9.10 0.41 15.06
CA LEU A 29 7.71 0.83 14.90
C LEU A 29 6.88 0.62 16.16
N THR A 30 7.15 -0.45 16.91
CA THR A 30 6.52 -0.72 18.22
C THR A 30 6.96 0.32 19.25
N GLU A 31 8.23 0.71 19.26
CA GLU A 31 8.77 1.74 20.16
C GLU A 31 8.17 3.12 19.86
N LEU A 32 8.08 3.53 18.60
CA LEU A 32 7.42 4.78 18.21
C LEU A 32 5.96 4.81 18.67
N ASP A 33 5.25 3.70 18.50
CA ASP A 33 3.86 3.56 18.92
C ASP A 33 3.73 3.54 20.45
N SER A 34 4.71 2.98 21.18
CA SER A 34 4.70 3.00 22.65
C SER A 34 4.74 4.41 23.25
N ALA A 35 5.27 5.39 22.52
CA ALA A 35 5.38 6.76 23.01
C ALA A 35 4.04 7.52 23.01
N ILE A 36 3.09 7.12 22.16
CA ILE A 36 1.82 7.86 21.92
C ILE A 36 0.58 6.95 21.75
N GLY A 37 0.74 5.65 21.84
CA GLY A 37 -0.26 4.61 21.55
C GLY A 37 -0.13 3.41 22.49
N ASP A 38 -0.49 2.21 22.01
CA ASP A 38 -0.58 0.98 22.81
C ASP A 38 0.58 -0.02 22.57
N ALA A 39 1.62 0.42 21.85
CA ALA A 39 2.84 -0.34 21.58
C ALA A 39 2.57 -1.66 20.84
N ASP A 40 1.64 -1.65 19.89
CA ASP A 40 1.24 -2.83 19.15
C ASP A 40 1.47 -2.72 17.64
N HIS A 41 1.69 -1.50 17.12
CA HIS A 41 1.67 -1.22 15.68
C HIS A 41 2.65 -2.10 14.88
N GLY A 42 3.92 -2.10 15.26
CA GLY A 42 4.95 -2.88 14.55
C GLY A 42 4.66 -4.38 14.58
N SER A 43 4.21 -4.90 15.72
CA SER A 43 3.85 -6.32 15.85
C SER A 43 2.59 -6.67 15.04
N ASN A 44 1.60 -5.79 15.00
CA ASN A 44 0.38 -5.96 14.22
C ASN A 44 0.66 -5.96 12.71
N MET A 45 1.45 -5.00 12.21
CA MET A 45 1.79 -4.91 10.80
C MET A 45 2.67 -6.08 10.32
N ALA A 46 3.67 -6.48 11.12
CA ALA A 46 4.50 -7.64 10.79
C ALA A 46 3.66 -8.92 10.66
N ARG A 47 2.75 -9.17 11.62
CA ARG A 47 1.83 -10.32 11.58
C ARG A 47 0.93 -10.28 10.36
N GLY A 48 0.33 -9.13 10.07
CA GLY A 48 -0.60 -8.99 8.94
C GLY A 48 0.09 -9.18 7.60
N MET A 49 1.28 -8.61 7.41
CA MET A 49 2.03 -8.76 6.17
C MET A 49 2.56 -10.18 5.97
N THR A 50 2.94 -10.90 7.04
CA THR A 50 3.23 -12.34 6.94
C THR A 50 2.01 -13.10 6.41
N ALA A 51 0.82 -12.86 6.98
CA ALA A 51 -0.41 -13.51 6.52
C ALA A 51 -0.76 -13.15 5.06
N VAL A 52 -0.48 -11.91 4.63
CA VAL A 52 -0.62 -11.50 3.22
C VAL A 52 0.27 -12.34 2.31
N MET A 53 1.56 -12.49 2.64
CA MET A 53 2.50 -13.22 1.80
C MET A 53 2.18 -14.71 1.74
N GLU A 54 1.75 -15.32 2.85
CA GLU A 54 1.27 -16.71 2.90
C GLU A 54 0.08 -16.91 1.95
N LYS A 55 -0.93 -16.02 2.02
CA LYS A 55 -2.10 -16.14 1.14
C LYS A 55 -1.77 -15.91 -0.33
N CYS A 56 -0.91 -14.93 -0.64
CA CYS A 56 -0.49 -14.68 -2.02
C CYS A 56 0.30 -15.85 -2.61
N GLY A 57 1.10 -16.54 -1.78
CA GLY A 57 1.80 -17.77 -2.20
C GLY A 57 0.88 -18.98 -2.36
N ALA A 58 -0.12 -19.14 -1.48
CA ALA A 58 -1.05 -20.26 -1.52
C ALA A 58 -2.11 -20.14 -2.63
N ALA A 59 -2.54 -18.92 -2.94
CA ALA A 59 -3.49 -18.62 -3.99
C ALA A 59 -3.00 -17.40 -4.80
N PRO A 60 -2.14 -17.62 -5.81
CA PRO A 60 -1.69 -16.55 -6.69
C PRO A 60 -2.86 -15.94 -7.46
N SER A 61 -2.94 -14.61 -7.46
CA SER A 61 -3.97 -13.87 -8.19
C SER A 61 -3.60 -13.73 -9.67
N THR A 62 -4.61 -13.64 -10.53
CA THR A 62 -4.42 -13.51 -11.98
C THR A 62 -4.65 -12.09 -12.50
N ALA A 63 -5.21 -11.23 -11.65
CA ALA A 63 -5.42 -9.82 -11.93
C ALA A 63 -5.07 -8.92 -10.73
N VAL A 64 -4.84 -7.64 -11.00
CA VAL A 64 -4.39 -6.64 -10.01
C VAL A 64 -5.47 -6.37 -8.97
N ASP A 65 -6.73 -6.27 -9.37
CA ASP A 65 -7.86 -6.12 -8.46
C ASP A 65 -8.01 -7.31 -7.51
N GLU A 66 -7.86 -8.54 -8.01
CA GLU A 66 -7.87 -9.77 -7.22
C GLU A 66 -6.75 -9.77 -6.18
N LEU A 67 -5.52 -9.45 -6.60
CA LEU A 67 -4.36 -9.36 -5.72
C LEU A 67 -4.62 -8.40 -4.57
N PHE A 68 -4.99 -7.16 -4.89
CA PHE A 68 -5.13 -6.13 -3.86
C PHE A 68 -6.42 -6.27 -3.04
N LYS A 69 -7.45 -6.94 -3.58
CA LYS A 69 -8.60 -7.39 -2.78
C LYS A 69 -8.18 -8.43 -1.75
N GLN A 70 -7.38 -9.42 -2.15
CA GLN A 70 -6.85 -10.44 -1.25
C GLN A 70 -5.97 -9.82 -0.15
N VAL A 71 -5.05 -8.93 -0.52
CA VAL A 71 -4.20 -8.17 0.42
C VAL A 71 -5.07 -7.38 1.39
N GLY A 72 -5.97 -6.55 0.87
CA GLY A 72 -6.81 -5.66 1.67
C GLY A 72 -7.68 -6.43 2.66
N MET A 73 -8.39 -7.47 2.20
CA MET A 73 -9.20 -8.32 3.07
C MET A 73 -8.36 -9.01 4.15
N THR A 74 -7.17 -9.47 3.81
CA THR A 74 -6.28 -10.14 4.77
C THR A 74 -5.84 -9.19 5.87
N LEU A 75 -5.44 -7.96 5.52
CA LEU A 75 -5.03 -6.96 6.50
C LEU A 75 -6.18 -6.53 7.41
N VAL A 76 -7.41 -6.37 6.89
CA VAL A 76 -8.60 -6.08 7.71
C VAL A 76 -8.79 -7.14 8.81
N THR A 77 -8.47 -8.40 8.53
CA THR A 77 -8.70 -9.51 9.47
C THR A 77 -7.52 -9.86 10.37
N SER A 78 -6.29 -9.52 9.97
CA SER A 78 -5.06 -9.99 10.64
C SER A 78 -4.30 -8.90 11.39
N VAL A 79 -4.52 -7.63 11.03
CA VAL A 79 -3.93 -6.46 11.69
C VAL A 79 -4.95 -5.89 12.68
N GLY A 80 -4.53 -5.77 13.95
CA GLY A 80 -5.33 -5.16 15.01
C GLY A 80 -5.32 -3.63 14.97
N GLY A 81 -6.09 -3.02 15.87
CA GLY A 81 -6.15 -1.58 16.05
C GLY A 81 -6.68 -0.82 14.81
N ALA A 82 -6.38 0.48 14.75
CA ALA A 82 -6.82 1.33 13.64
C ALA A 82 -6.12 0.99 12.31
N SER A 83 -4.93 0.40 12.36
CA SER A 83 -4.08 0.16 11.18
C SER A 83 -4.70 -0.85 10.21
N GLY A 84 -5.35 -1.91 10.71
CA GLY A 84 -5.93 -2.96 9.87
C GLY A 84 -7.02 -2.45 8.93
N PRO A 85 -8.07 -1.77 9.44
CA PRO A 85 -9.09 -1.16 8.60
C PRO A 85 -8.54 -0.09 7.64
N LEU A 86 -7.51 0.67 8.02
CA LEU A 86 -6.93 1.72 7.18
C LEU A 86 -6.13 1.15 6.00
N TYR A 87 -5.12 0.33 6.26
CA TYR A 87 -4.35 -0.34 5.20
C TYR A 87 -5.23 -1.28 4.37
N GLY A 88 -6.16 -1.99 5.02
CA GLY A 88 -7.14 -2.80 4.33
C GLY A 88 -7.97 -2.00 3.33
N THR A 89 -8.48 -0.83 3.76
CA THR A 89 -9.24 0.07 2.87
C THR A 89 -8.36 0.63 1.74
N PHE A 90 -7.12 1.00 2.04
CA PHE A 90 -6.16 1.45 1.02
C PHE A 90 -6.03 0.44 -0.12
N PHE A 91 -5.69 -0.82 0.19
CA PHE A 91 -5.49 -1.84 -0.84
C PHE A 91 -6.80 -2.24 -1.54
N LEU A 92 -7.93 -2.27 -0.84
CA LEU A 92 -9.24 -2.51 -1.48
C LEU A 92 -9.57 -1.44 -2.52
N ARG A 93 -9.32 -0.16 -2.21
CA ARG A 93 -9.55 0.95 -3.14
C ARG A 93 -8.54 0.96 -4.28
N PHE A 94 -7.28 0.65 -3.98
CA PHE A 94 -6.25 0.46 -5.00
C PHE A 94 -6.70 -0.58 -6.03
N GLY A 95 -7.02 -1.80 -5.58
CA GLY A 95 -7.43 -2.88 -6.48
C GLY A 95 -8.68 -2.53 -7.28
N SER A 96 -9.68 -1.91 -6.64
CA SER A 96 -10.91 -1.48 -7.33
C SER A 96 -10.66 -0.44 -8.42
N ALA A 97 -9.67 0.45 -8.25
CA ALA A 97 -9.34 1.46 -9.25
C ALA A 97 -8.49 0.88 -10.40
N ALA A 98 -7.61 -0.07 -10.09
CA ALA A 98 -6.84 -0.82 -11.08
C ALA A 98 -7.71 -1.67 -12.01
N GLY A 99 -8.72 -2.35 -11.45
CA GLY A 99 -9.59 -3.26 -12.19
C GLY A 99 -8.92 -4.59 -12.58
N PRO A 100 -9.62 -5.40 -13.40
CA PRO A 100 -9.19 -6.77 -13.74
C PRO A 100 -8.13 -6.78 -14.85
N VAL A 101 -6.96 -6.21 -14.55
CA VAL A 101 -5.81 -6.11 -15.46
C VAL A 101 -4.63 -6.93 -14.95
N THR A 102 -3.72 -7.31 -15.83
CA THR A 102 -2.50 -8.08 -15.48
C THR A 102 -1.26 -7.20 -15.22
N GLY A 103 -1.42 -5.89 -15.37
CA GLY A 103 -0.39 -4.90 -15.08
C GLY A 103 -0.94 -3.48 -15.16
N LEU A 104 -0.16 -2.53 -14.65
CA LEU A 104 -0.52 -1.11 -14.58
C LEU A 104 0.47 -0.29 -15.37
N ASP A 105 -0.01 0.58 -16.26
CA ASP A 105 0.82 1.68 -16.73
C ASP A 105 0.96 2.76 -15.64
N ALA A 106 1.76 3.78 -15.93
CA ALA A 106 1.98 4.91 -15.03
C ALA A 106 0.69 5.61 -14.56
N ALA A 107 -0.25 5.85 -15.48
CA ALA A 107 -1.48 6.56 -15.17
C ALA A 107 -2.41 5.71 -14.29
N ALA A 108 -2.52 4.41 -14.59
CA ALA A 108 -3.31 3.46 -13.82
C ALA A 108 -2.71 3.24 -12.42
N LEU A 109 -1.38 3.21 -12.29
CA LEU A 109 -0.71 3.15 -10.99
C LEU A 109 -0.97 4.41 -10.16
N ALA A 110 -0.83 5.61 -10.76
CA ALA A 110 -1.13 6.89 -10.10
C ALA A 110 -2.57 6.92 -9.58
N ALA A 111 -3.53 6.60 -10.46
CA ALA A 111 -4.94 6.58 -10.11
C ALA A 111 -5.25 5.57 -8.98
N SER A 112 -4.60 4.40 -8.99
CA SER A 112 -4.79 3.37 -7.97
C SER A 112 -4.22 3.79 -6.61
N LEU A 113 -3.03 4.41 -6.58
CA LEU A 113 -2.44 4.97 -5.38
C LEU A 113 -3.31 6.08 -4.78
N ARG A 114 -3.81 7.00 -5.63
CA ARG A 114 -4.74 8.05 -5.24
C ARG A 114 -6.05 7.52 -4.67
N ALA A 115 -6.63 6.50 -5.31
CA ALA A 115 -7.83 5.85 -4.82
C ALA A 115 -7.60 5.21 -3.44
N GLY A 116 -6.46 4.54 -3.25
CA GLY A 116 -6.04 3.98 -1.97
C GLY A 116 -5.96 5.06 -0.88
N LEU A 117 -5.27 6.16 -1.16
CA LEU A 117 -5.09 7.27 -0.24
C LEU A 117 -6.42 7.94 0.14
N GLY A 118 -7.29 8.18 -0.85
CA GLY A 118 -8.65 8.66 -0.60
C GLY A 118 -9.48 7.70 0.27
N GLY A 119 -9.22 6.39 0.16
CA GLY A 119 -9.80 5.37 1.04
C GLY A 119 -9.41 5.53 2.51
N ILE A 120 -8.15 5.85 2.78
CA ILE A 120 -7.65 6.12 4.14
C ILE A 120 -8.37 7.33 4.73
N VAL A 121 -8.44 8.44 3.98
CA VAL A 121 -9.13 9.67 4.42
C VAL A 121 -10.60 9.38 4.71
N ALA A 122 -11.31 8.71 3.80
CA ALA A 122 -12.72 8.41 3.97
C ALA A 122 -13.00 7.48 5.17
N ARG A 123 -12.09 6.54 5.46
CA ARG A 123 -12.24 5.59 6.57
C ARG A 123 -11.86 6.22 7.91
N GLY A 124 -10.70 6.88 7.97
CA GLY A 124 -10.11 7.40 9.19
C GLY A 124 -10.63 8.78 9.58
N LYS A 125 -11.29 9.49 8.65
CA LYS A 125 -11.59 10.93 8.76
C LYS A 125 -10.34 11.77 9.05
N ALA A 126 -9.18 11.28 8.64
CA ALA A 126 -7.90 11.94 8.87
C ALA A 126 -7.82 13.19 7.98
N GLU A 127 -7.48 14.31 8.59
CA GLU A 127 -7.13 15.54 7.92
C GLU A 127 -5.60 15.66 7.78
N LEU A 128 -5.15 16.49 6.83
CA LEU A 128 -3.73 16.78 6.69
C LEU A 128 -3.21 17.42 7.99
N ARG A 129 -2.09 16.91 8.52
CA ARG A 129 -1.41 17.29 9.77
C ARG A 129 -1.97 16.68 11.06
N ASP A 130 -2.83 15.68 10.95
CA ASP A 130 -3.24 14.86 12.10
C ASP A 130 -2.13 13.94 12.64
N LYS A 131 -0.94 13.95 12.02
CA LYS A 131 0.21 13.07 12.32
C LYS A 131 -0.16 11.60 12.12
N THR A 132 -0.83 11.31 11.01
CA THR A 132 -1.26 9.95 10.68
C THR A 132 -0.45 9.39 9.51
N MET A 133 -0.68 8.11 9.18
CA MET A 133 -0.10 7.49 7.98
C MET A 133 -0.41 8.26 6.69
N PHE A 134 -1.50 9.04 6.64
CA PHE A 134 -1.82 9.90 5.51
C PHE A 134 -0.73 10.97 5.27
N ASP A 135 -0.18 11.56 6.33
CA ASP A 135 0.85 12.59 6.24
C ASP A 135 2.18 12.06 5.68
N ALA A 136 2.45 10.77 5.87
CA ALA A 136 3.60 10.10 5.29
C ALA A 136 3.35 9.66 3.83
N MET A 137 2.14 9.18 3.53
CA MET A 137 1.81 8.63 2.21
C MET A 137 1.46 9.69 1.17
N SER A 138 0.78 10.78 1.56
CA SER A 138 0.36 11.83 0.61
C SER A 138 1.53 12.44 -0.14
N PRO A 139 2.64 12.86 0.50
CA PRO A 139 3.77 13.47 -0.21
C PRO A 139 4.39 12.55 -1.26
N ALA A 140 4.47 11.24 -0.99
CA ALA A 140 4.99 10.26 -1.93
C ALA A 140 4.08 10.10 -3.16
N VAL A 141 2.76 10.07 -2.96
CA VAL A 141 1.78 10.01 -4.05
C VAL A 141 1.75 11.32 -4.85
N ASP A 142 1.88 12.47 -4.18
CA ASP A 142 1.96 13.78 -4.82
C ASP A 142 3.21 13.91 -5.70
N ALA A 143 4.36 13.42 -5.22
CA ALA A 143 5.60 13.37 -5.99
C ALA A 143 5.48 12.47 -7.23
N PHE A 144 4.90 11.27 -7.05
CA PHE A 144 4.65 10.36 -8.16
C PHE A 144 3.75 10.99 -9.24
N ASP A 145 2.64 11.61 -8.84
CA ASP A 145 1.74 12.31 -9.76
C ASP A 145 2.45 13.43 -10.52
N ALA A 146 3.32 14.20 -9.85
CA ALA A 146 4.07 15.29 -10.48
C ALA A 146 5.04 14.77 -11.56
N GLU A 147 5.74 13.67 -11.28
CA GLU A 147 6.64 13.02 -12.26
C GLU A 147 5.86 12.48 -13.46
N ILE A 148 4.71 11.84 -13.23
CA ILE A 148 3.85 11.37 -14.33
C ILE A 148 3.31 12.54 -15.16
N ALA A 149 2.89 13.63 -14.52
CA ALA A 149 2.44 14.84 -15.21
C ALA A 149 3.57 15.51 -16.03
N ALA A 150 4.82 15.40 -15.58
CA ALA A 150 6.01 15.84 -16.30
C ALA A 150 6.41 14.90 -17.46
N GLY A 151 5.72 13.77 -17.63
CA GLY A 151 5.96 12.80 -18.69
C GLY A 151 7.10 11.83 -18.39
N ALA A 152 7.49 11.68 -17.11
CA ALA A 152 8.45 10.68 -16.67
C ALA A 152 7.95 9.26 -16.95
N ASP A 153 8.89 8.34 -17.19
CA ASP A 153 8.55 6.91 -17.24
C ASP A 153 8.36 6.33 -15.83
N LEU A 154 7.81 5.12 -15.75
CA LEU A 154 7.56 4.44 -14.47
C LEU A 154 8.83 4.29 -13.63
N ALA A 155 9.98 4.02 -14.24
CA ALA A 155 11.22 3.81 -13.51
C ALA A 155 11.68 5.10 -12.82
N THR A 156 11.56 6.23 -13.51
CA THR A 156 11.89 7.56 -12.99
C THR A 156 10.88 7.99 -11.93
N ALA A 157 9.59 7.85 -12.21
CA ALA A 157 8.52 8.28 -11.30
C ALA A 157 8.51 7.51 -9.98
N THR A 158 8.82 6.20 -10.01
CA THR A 158 8.92 5.37 -8.78
C THR A 158 10.23 5.54 -8.02
N ALA A 159 11.25 6.19 -8.60
CA ALA A 159 12.52 6.47 -7.92
C ALA A 159 12.53 7.81 -7.18
N GLY A 160 11.66 8.76 -7.56
CA GLY A 160 11.52 10.08 -6.94
C GLY A 160 10.57 10.12 -5.72
N SER A 161 9.87 9.03 -5.44
CA SER A 161 8.89 8.84 -4.37
C SER A 161 9.39 7.90 -3.28
#